data_AF-A0A1C2GR83-F1
#
_entry.id   AF-A0A1C2GR83-F1
#
_cell.length_a   1.000
_cell.length_b   1.000
_cell.length_c   1.000
_cell.angle_alpha   90.00
_cell.angle_beta   90.00
_cell.angle_gamma   90.00
#
_symmetry.space_group_name_H-M   'P 1'
#
loop_
_entity.id
_entity.type
_entity.pdbx_description
1 polymer ?
#
loop_
_entity_poly.entity_id
_entity_poly.type
_entity_poly.pdbx_seq_one_letter_code
_entity_poly.pdbx_strand_id
1 'polypeptide(L)' 'MQTSIVDRLLKNMSNMHELGRQRAFELGNPFYAQFEEDGEYWRKELPTGEKYLVTIEVIMDENDMPVQIKDTIIKKLD' A
#
# COMPACT_ATOMS: atom_id res chain seq x y z
N MET A 1 -0.96 8.35 -33.17
CA MET A 1 -1.84 8.43 -31.98
C MET A 1 -1.18 9.39 -31.00
N GLN A 2 -1.80 10.54 -30.71
CA GLN A 2 -1.30 11.46 -29.69
C GLN A 2 -1.53 10.81 -28.31
N THR A 3 -0.47 10.32 -27.67
CA THR A 3 -0.52 10.01 -26.23
C THR A 3 -0.78 11.30 -25.47
N SER A 4 -1.91 11.38 -24.79
CA SER A 4 -2.28 12.56 -24.03
C SER A 4 -1.27 12.76 -22.89
N ILE A 5 -1.09 14.01 -22.45
CA ILE A 5 -0.28 14.33 -21.27
C ILE A 5 -0.79 13.52 -20.06
N VAL A 6 -2.10 13.25 -20.01
CA VAL A 6 -2.76 12.42 -19.00
C VAL A 6 -2.23 10.99 -19.02
N ASP A 7 -2.10 10.34 -20.19
CA ASP A 7 -1.58 8.96 -20.28
C ASP A 7 -0.13 8.85 -19.78
N ARG A 8 0.69 9.87 -20.04
CA ARG A 8 2.09 9.92 -19.56
C ARG A 8 2.16 10.14 -18.05
N LEU A 9 1.28 10.98 -17.49
CA LEU A 9 1.19 11.21 -16.05
C LEU A 9 0.67 9.96 -15.32
N LEU A 10 -0.37 9.30 -15.85
CA LEU A 10 -0.91 8.07 -15.31
C LEU A 10 0.13 6.94 -15.29
N LYS A 11 0.90 6.79 -16.37
CA LYS A 11 2.02 5.83 -16.42
C LYS A 11 3.05 6.07 -15.32
N ASN A 12 3.36 7.33 -15.04
CA ASN A 12 4.30 7.68 -13.98
C ASN A 12 3.72 7.46 -12.57
N MET A 13 2.41 7.62 -12.39
CA MET A 13 1.73 7.35 -11.11
C MET A 13 1.73 5.86 -10.76
N SER A 14 1.47 4.97 -11.72
CA SER A 14 1.59 3.52 -11.50
C SER A 14 3.00 3.13 -11.06
N ASN A 15 4.03 3.74 -11.67
CA ASN A 15 5.42 3.50 -11.28
C ASN A 15 5.69 3.90 -9.83
N MET A 16 5.10 4.99 -9.31
CA MET A 16 5.33 5.44 -7.93
C MET A 16 4.78 4.45 -6.90
N HIS A 17 3.62 3.84 -7.17
CA HIS A 17 3.04 2.82 -6.30
C HIS A 17 3.90 1.55 -6.27
N GLU A 18 4.38 1.11 -7.45
CA GLU A 18 5.27 -0.04 -7.58
C GLU A 18 6.63 0.21 -6.90
N LEU A 19 7.21 1.40 -7.06
CA LEU A 19 8.45 1.80 -6.39
C LEU A 19 8.29 1.85 -4.87
N GLY A 20 7.15 2.34 -4.37
CA GLY A 20 6.82 2.32 -2.95
C GLY A 20 6.73 0.90 -2.40
N ARG A 21 6.05 -0.01 -3.11
CA ARG A 21 5.97 -1.44 -2.78
C ARG A 21 7.34 -2.10 -2.79
N GLN A 22 8.13 -1.89 -3.85
CA GLN A 22 9.49 -2.41 -3.95
C GLN A 22 10.34 -1.95 -2.77
N ARG A 23 10.29 -0.65 -2.44
CA ARG A 23 11.07 -0.09 -1.33
C ARG A 23 10.65 -0.66 0.03
N ALA A 24 9.34 -0.87 0.25
CA ALA A 24 8.86 -1.51 1.46
C ALA A 24 9.48 -2.91 1.62
N PHE A 25 9.49 -3.71 0.56
CA PHE A 25 10.04 -5.06 0.59
C PHE A 25 11.55 -5.10 0.73
N GLU A 26 12.29 -4.20 0.08
CA GLU A 26 13.75 -4.05 0.27
C GLU A 26 14.11 -3.79 1.74
N LEU A 27 13.23 -3.11 2.48
CA LEU A 27 13.40 -2.83 3.91
C LEU A 27 12.83 -3.93 4.82
N GLY A 28 12.28 -5.01 4.25
CA GLY A 28 11.64 -6.10 5.00
C GLY A 28 10.26 -5.74 5.57
N ASN A 29 9.67 -4.62 5.14
CA ASN A 29 8.38 -4.15 5.63
C ASN A 29 7.22 -4.69 4.78
N PRO A 30 6.04 -4.89 5.39
CA PRO A 30 4.82 -5.11 4.63
C PRO A 30 4.43 -3.86 3.84
N PHE A 31 3.71 -4.09 2.74
CA PHE A 31 3.10 -3.04 1.94
C PHE A 31 1.59 -3.01 2.17
N TYR A 32 1.02 -1.82 2.31
CA TYR A 32 -0.42 -1.61 2.55
C TYR A 32 -1.04 -0.80 1.41
N ALA A 33 -2.17 -1.28 0.88
CA ALA A 33 -2.95 -0.56 -0.12
C ALA A 33 -4.45 -0.73 0.15
N GLN A 34 -5.20 0.35 -0.04
CA GLN A 34 -6.66 0.34 0.01
C GLN A 34 -7.22 0.37 -1.41
N PHE A 35 -8.18 -0.50 -1.68
CA PHE A 35 -8.90 -0.55 -2.96
C PHE A 35 -10.38 -0.27 -2.70
N GLU A 36 -11.07 0.31 -3.68
CA GLU A 36 -12.48 0.70 -3.54
C GLU A 36 -13.37 -0.50 -3.19
N GLU A 37 -13.07 -1.68 -3.76
CA GLU A 37 -13.82 -2.90 -3.48
C GLU A 37 -13.66 -3.45 -2.05
N ASP A 38 -12.64 -3.03 -1.31
CA ASP A 38 -12.35 -3.50 0.04
C ASP A 38 -13.00 -2.62 1.12
N GLY A 39 -13.67 -1.53 0.74
CA GLY A 39 -14.34 -0.61 1.67
C GLY A 39 -13.38 0.00 2.68
N GLU A 40 -13.61 -0.24 3.98
CA GLU A 40 -12.76 0.27 5.07
C GLU A 40 -11.49 -0.57 5.32
N TYR A 41 -11.35 -1.69 4.62
CA TYR A 41 -10.25 -2.63 4.83
C TYR A 41 -9.07 -2.36 3.90
N TRP A 42 -7.91 -2.89 4.31
CA TRP A 42 -6.64 -2.72 3.62
C TRP A 42 -6.09 -4.08 3.20
N ARG A 43 -5.41 -4.11 2.06
CA ARG A 43 -4.59 -5.25 1.66
C ARG A 43 -3.17 -5.06 2.17
N LYS A 44 -2.73 -6.00 3.00
CA LYS A 44 -1.36 -6.14 3.47
C LYS A 44 -0.65 -7.20 2.64
N GLU A 45 0.46 -6.84 2.00
CA GLU A 45 1.33 -7.77 1.29
C GLU A 45 2.68 -7.87 2.01
N LEU A 46 3.10 -9.09 2.34
CA LEU A 46 4.41 -9.35 2.91
C LEU A 46 5.48 -9.46 1.81
N PRO A 47 6.77 -9.22 2.13
CA PRO A 47 7.86 -9.47 1.19
C PRO A 47 7.93 -10.93 0.68
N THR A 48 7.33 -11.86 1.42
CA THR A 48 7.17 -13.28 1.02
C THR A 48 6.14 -13.49 -0.10
N GLY A 49 5.36 -12.46 -0.45
CA GLY A 49 4.26 -12.51 -1.41
C GLY A 49 2.90 -12.87 -0.78
N GLU A 50 2.86 -13.20 0.51
CA GLU A 50 1.61 -13.49 1.20
C GLU A 50 0.74 -12.24 1.36
N LYS A 51 -0.55 -12.37 1.11
CA LYS A 51 -1.51 -11.26 1.14
C LYS A 51 -2.59 -11.49 2.19
N TYR A 52 -3.02 -10.41 2.83
CA TYR A 52 -4.02 -10.42 3.88
C TYR A 52 -4.95 -9.23 3.73
N LEU A 53 -6.22 -9.41 4.08
CA LEU A 53 -7.14 -8.31 4.33
C LEU A 53 -7.04 -7.95 5.81
N VAL A 54 -6.85 -6.68 6.12
CA VAL A 54 -6.58 -6.19 7.48
C VAL A 54 -7.36 -4.90 7.76
N THR A 55 -7.62 -4.60 9.03
CA THR A 55 -7.84 -3.22 9.48
C THR A 55 -6.50 -2.61 9.89
N ILE A 56 -6.37 -1.28 9.80
CA ILE A 56 -5.17 -0.57 10.26
C ILE A 56 -5.51 0.56 11.23
N GLU A 57 -4.61 0.80 12.17
CA GLU A 57 -4.54 2.00 13.00
C GLU A 57 -3.16 2.63 12.76
N VAL A 58 -3.14 3.89 12.36
CA VAL A 58 -1.89 4.64 12.16
C VAL A 58 -1.57 5.40 13.45
N ILE A 59 -0.48 5.01 14.09
CA ILE A 59 0.03 5.67 15.29
C ILE A 59 0.89 6.85 14.86
N MET A 60 0.50 8.05 15.30
CA MET A 60 1.20 9.30 15.06
C MET A 60 2.10 9.65 16.27
N ASP A 61 3.19 10.38 16.03
CA ASP A 61 3.99 10.99 17.09
C ASP A 61 3.47 12.38 17.51
N GLU A 62 4.21 13.05 18.39
CA GLU A 62 3.88 14.39 18.90
C GLU A 62 3.90 15.51 17.85
N ASN A 63 4.46 15.25 16.66
CA ASN A 63 4.53 16.19 15.55
C ASN A 63 3.56 15.82 14.41
N ASP A 64 2.54 15.00 14.71
CA ASP A 64 1.57 14.47 13.74
C ASP A 64 2.22 13.65 12.61
N MET A 65 3.37 13.03 12.85
CA MET A 65 4.05 12.17 11.88
C MET A 65 3.69 10.70 12.11
N PRO A 66 3.36 9.93 11.06
CA PRO A 66 3.07 8.50 11.20
C PRO A 66 4.36 7.74 11.51
N VAL A 67 4.39 7.06 12.65
CA VAL A 67 5.57 6.30 13.11
C VAL A 67 5.33 4.79 13.12
N GLN A 68 4.08 4.34 13.17
CA GLN A 68 3.76 2.92 13.20
C GLN A 68 2.38 2.64 12.61
N ILE A 69 2.25 1.51 11.92
CA ILE A 69 0.96 0.92 11.58
C ILE A 69 0.74 -0.29 12.49
N LYS A 70 -0.40 -0.33 13.18
CA LYS A 70 -0.90 -1.53 13.84
C LYS A 70 -1.99 -2.12 12.96
N ASP A 71 -1.82 -3.36 12.53
CA ASP A 71 -2.79 -4.05 11.71
C ASP A 71 -3.43 -5.24 12.45
N THR A 72 -4.71 -5.50 12.16
CA THR A 72 -5.41 -6.70 12.60
C THR A 72 -5.82 -7.53 11.40
N ILE A 73 -5.35 -8.78 11.33
CA ILE A 73 -5.66 -9.69 10.23
C ILE A 73 -7.12 -10.13 10.31
N ILE A 74 -7.86 -9.88 9.21
CA ILE A 74 -9.24 -10.33 9.04
C ILE A 74 -9.25 -11.68 8.33
N LYS A 75 -8.51 -11.79 7.22
CA LYS A 75 -8.35 -13.04 6.47
C LYS A 75 -7.11 -13.02 5.58
N LYS A 76 -6.63 -14.20 5.19
CA LYS A 76 -5.65 -14.36 4.12
C LYS A 76 -6.33 -14.18 2.76
N LEU A 77 -5.61 -13.61 1.81
CA LEU A 77 -6.03 -13.46 0.41
C LEU A 77 -5.22 -14.45 -0.44
N ASP A 78 -5.90 -15.10 -1.38
CA ASP A 78 -5.32 -16.08 -2.31
C ASP A 78 -4.68 -15.42 -3.55
#